data_AF-A0A060HSV5-F1
#
_entry.id   AF-A0A060HSV5-F1
#
_cell.length_a   1.000
_cell.length_b   1.000
_cell.length_c   1.000
_cell.angle_alpha   90.00
_cell.angle_beta   90.00
_cell.angle_gamma   90.00
#
_symmetry.space_group_name_H-M   'P 1'
#
loop_
_entity.id
_entity.type
_entity.pdbx_description
1 polymer ?
#
loop_
_entity_poly.entity_id
_entity_poly.type
_entity_poly.pdbx_seq_one_letter_code
_entity_poly.pdbx_strand_id
1 'polypeptide(L)'
;MALEKVYYMRIVLGIIAGTIAGFVIAPGTDQGTAVGMALGIAVAFFVISIAIGRTFARGQPKEVQKKAGYDGIVPFIFMNILAMVIVYTALHQGSILK
;
A
#
# COMPACT_ATOMS: atom_id res chain seq x y z
N MET A 1 19.34 1.93 10.29
CA MET A 1 18.38 1.19 11.14
C MET A 1 16.97 1.80 11.16
N ALA A 2 16.74 3.06 11.56
CA ALA A 2 15.36 3.61 11.59
C ALA A 2 14.71 3.69 10.20
N LEU A 3 15.42 4.26 9.21
CA LEU A 3 14.93 4.36 7.82
C LEU A 3 14.71 3.00 7.16
N GLU A 4 15.60 2.04 7.41
CA GLU A 4 15.44 0.66 6.99
C GLU A 4 14.16 0.00 7.54
N LYS A 5 13.84 0.23 8.82
CA LYS A 5 12.55 -0.21 9.41
C LYS A 5 11.36 0.44 8.72
N VAL A 6 11.45 1.72 8.35
CA VAL A 6 10.41 2.43 7.59
C VAL A 6 10.24 1.79 6.20
N TYR A 7 11.34 1.51 5.51
CA TYR A 7 11.36 0.88 4.19
C TYR A 7 10.63 -0.48 4.19
N TYR A 8 11.01 -1.39 5.09
CA TYR A 8 10.37 -2.72 5.17
C TYR A 8 8.92 -2.65 5.66
N MET A 9 8.62 -1.78 6.62
CA MET A 9 7.24 -1.57 7.07
C MET A 9 6.34 -1.09 5.93
N ARG A 10 6.84 -0.21 5.06
CA ARG A 10 6.13 0.27 3.88
C ARG A 10 5.89 -0.81 2.84
N ILE A 11 6.84 -1.73 2.65
CA ILE A 11 6.61 -2.93 1.83
C ILE A 11 5.44 -3.74 2.39
N VAL A 12 5.45 -4.05 3.69
CA VAL A 12 4.41 -4.86 4.33
C VAL A 12 3.04 -4.18 4.25
N LEU A 13 2.96 -2.87 4.56
CA LEU A 13 1.70 -2.13 4.45
C LEU A 13 1.21 -2.02 3.00
N GLY A 14 2.12 -1.89 2.02
CA GLY A 14 1.77 -1.91 0.61
C GLY A 14 1.08 -3.21 0.23
N ILE A 15 1.67 -4.36 0.61
CA ILE A 15 1.09 -5.69 0.38
C ILE A 15 -0.30 -5.83 1.03
N ILE A 16 -0.44 -5.42 2.29
CA ILE A 16 -1.73 -5.49 3.01
C ILE A 16 -2.77 -4.64 2.30
N ALA A 17 -2.44 -3.38 2.00
CA ALA A 17 -3.36 -2.46 1.32
C ALA A 17 -3.77 -2.97 -0.06
N GLY A 18 -2.81 -3.51 -0.84
CA GLY A 18 -3.07 -4.05 -2.17
C GLY A 18 -3.95 -5.31 -2.11
N THR A 19 -3.68 -6.19 -1.15
CA THR A 19 -4.51 -7.37 -0.89
C THR A 19 -5.95 -6.97 -0.59
N ILE A 20 -6.15 -6.03 0.35
CA ILE A 20 -7.49 -5.54 0.71
C ILE A 20 -8.19 -4.93 -0.52
N ALA A 21 -7.49 -4.09 -1.28
CA ALA A 21 -8.06 -3.49 -2.51
C ALA A 21 -8.48 -4.57 -3.53
N GLY A 22 -7.65 -5.59 -3.73
CA GLY A 22 -7.96 -6.70 -4.65
C GLY A 22 -9.18 -7.53 -4.24
N PHE A 23 -9.44 -7.68 -2.93
CA PHE A 23 -10.61 -8.38 -2.41
C PHE A 23 -11.90 -7.55 -2.46
N VAL A 24 -11.80 -6.24 -2.23
CA VAL A 24 -12.97 -5.34 -2.14
C VAL A 24 -13.53 -5.03 -3.52
N ILE A 25 -12.70 -5.03 -4.57
CA ILE A 25 -13.14 -4.73 -5.93
C ILE A 25 -13.75 -6.00 -6.55
N ALA A 26 -15.08 -6.01 -6.66
CA ALA A 26 -15.83 -7.10 -7.28
C ALA A 26 -15.89 -6.96 -8.82
N PRO A 27 -16.08 -8.07 -9.57
CA PRO A 27 -16.31 -8.02 -11.01
C PRO A 27 -17.57 -7.25 -11.33
N GLY A 28 -17.52 -6.39 -12.36
CA GLY A 28 -18.66 -5.54 -12.74
C GLY A 28 -18.81 -4.26 -11.91
N THR A 29 -17.90 -3.99 -10.98
CA THR A 29 -17.80 -2.66 -10.35
C THR A 29 -17.47 -1.62 -11.41
N ASP A 30 -18.22 -0.51 -11.42
CA ASP A 30 -17.93 0.64 -12.28
C ASP A 30 -16.46 1.08 -12.14
N GLN A 31 -15.82 1.42 -13.26
CA GLN A 31 -14.40 1.75 -13.28
C GLN A 31 -14.06 2.93 -12.37
N GLY A 32 -14.91 3.96 -12.32
CA GLY A 32 -14.72 5.11 -11.44
C GLY A 32 -14.79 4.71 -9.97
N THR A 33 -15.75 3.86 -9.62
CA THR A 33 -15.89 3.32 -8.25
C THR A 33 -14.71 2.44 -7.85
N ALA A 34 -14.26 1.53 -8.72
CA ALA A 34 -13.13 0.65 -8.47
C ALA A 34 -11.83 1.44 -8.26
N VAL A 35 -11.56 2.44 -9.11
CA VAL A 35 -10.40 3.34 -8.96
C VAL A 35 -10.50 4.15 -7.66
N GLY A 36 -11.69 4.67 -7.34
CA GLY A 36 -11.94 5.41 -6.11
C GLY A 36 -11.65 4.57 -4.86
N MET A 37 -12.09 3.31 -4.83
CA MET A 37 -11.82 2.37 -3.74
C MET A 37 -10.32 2.04 -3.63
N ALA A 38 -9.67 1.69 -4.75
CA ALA A 38 -8.24 1.37 -4.78
C ALA A 38 -7.39 2.54 -4.25
N LEU A 39 -7.64 3.76 -4.77
CA LEU A 39 -6.93 4.96 -4.34
C LEU A 39 -7.25 5.31 -2.88
N GLY A 40 -8.51 5.19 -2.46
CA GLY A 40 -8.91 5.44 -1.08
C GLY A 40 -8.18 4.54 -0.08
N ILE A 41 -8.11 3.23 -0.37
CA ILE A 41 -7.39 2.26 0.45
C ILE A 41 -5.88 2.56 0.44
N ALA A 42 -5.29 2.81 -0.73
CA ALA A 42 -3.87 3.12 -0.84
C ALA A 42 -3.49 4.37 -0.05
N VAL A 43 -4.28 5.46 -0.15
CA VAL A 43 -4.06 6.71 0.59
C VAL A 43 -4.23 6.50 2.09
N ALA A 44 -5.27 5.80 2.54
CA ALA A 44 -5.50 5.52 3.96
C ALA A 44 -4.31 4.77 4.58
N PHE A 45 -3.86 3.69 3.93
CA PHE A 45 -2.70 2.92 4.39
C PHE A 45 -1.39 3.70 4.27
N PHE A 46 -1.26 4.57 3.28
CA PHE A 46 -0.10 5.44 3.15
C PHE A 46 0.01 6.42 4.31
N VAL A 47 -1.10 7.04 4.72
CA VAL A 47 -1.15 7.93 5.91
C VAL A 47 -0.79 7.17 7.18
N ILE A 48 -1.31 5.95 7.36
CA ILE A 48 -0.93 5.05 8.46
C ILE A 48 0.59 4.78 8.43
N SER A 49 1.15 4.51 7.24
CA SER A 49 2.59 4.28 7.08
C SER A 49 3.43 5.47 7.50
N ILE A 50 2.98 6.71 7.25
CA ILE A 50 3.68 7.92 7.67
C ILE A 50 3.66 8.04 9.20
N ALA A 51 2.51 7.78 9.83
CA ALA A 51 2.39 7.83 11.28
C ALA A 51 3.33 6.83 11.96
N ILE A 52 3.36 5.58 11.48
CA ILE A 52 4.28 4.53 11.98
C ILE A 52 5.74 4.88 11.65
N GLY A 53 6.02 5.39 10.45
CA GLY A 53 7.38 5.76 10.06
C GLY A 53 7.96 6.85 10.96
N ARG A 54 7.13 7.83 11.36
CA ARG A 54 7.51 8.87 12.32
C ARG A 54 7.79 8.32 13.72
N THR A 55 7.11 7.25 14.16
CA THR A 55 7.38 6.65 15.47
C THR A 55 8.75 5.97 15.49
N PHE A 56 9.16 5.33 14.39
CA PHE A 56 10.49 4.72 14.27
C PHE A 56 11.63 5.73 14.21
N ALA A 57 11.38 6.91 13.65
CA ALA A 57 12.38 7.98 13.59
C ALA A 57 12.38 8.89 14.83
N ARG A 58 11.49 8.66 15.80
CA ARG A 58 11.42 9.47 17.02
C ARG A 58 12.73 9.35 17.80
N GLY A 59 13.30 10.49 18.21
CA GLY A 59 14.59 10.55 18.89
C GLY A 59 15.82 10.51 17.98
N GLN A 60 15.64 10.42 16.66
CA GLN A 60 16.73 10.53 15.67
C GLN A 60 16.96 11.99 15.25
N PRO A 61 18.09 12.31 14.58
CA PRO A 61 18.32 13.64 14.01
C PRO A 61 17.17 14.11 13.11
N LYS A 62 16.95 15.44 13.04
CA LYS A 62 15.85 16.03 12.25
C LYS A 62 15.86 15.61 10.78
N GLU A 63 17.03 15.36 10.20
CA GLU A 63 17.17 14.87 8.83
C GLU A 63 16.57 13.47 8.64
N VAL A 64 16.77 12.57 9.60
CA VAL A 64 16.21 11.22 9.60
C VAL A 64 14.71 11.26 9.79
N GLN A 65 14.21 12.14 10.67
CA GLN A 65 12.77 12.34 10.87
C GLN A 65 12.08 12.86 9.61
N LYS A 66 12.71 13.79 8.88
CA LYS A 66 12.21 14.27 7.58
C LYS A 66 12.20 13.13 6.56
N LYS A 67 13.31 12.39 6.45
CA LYS A 67 13.44 11.24 5.55
C LYS A 67 12.39 10.16 5.79
N ALA A 68 12.05 9.86 7.03
CA ALA A 68 11.02 8.87 7.37
C ALA A 68 9.63 9.19 6.77
N GLY A 69 9.37 10.44 6.41
CA GLY A 69 8.14 10.83 5.71
C GLY A 69 8.07 10.31 4.27
N TYR A 70 9.20 10.19 3.57
CA TYR A 70 9.24 9.89 2.14
C TYR A 70 10.09 8.68 1.75
N ASP A 71 10.88 8.14 2.67
CA ASP A 71 11.70 6.96 2.43
C ASP A 71 10.86 5.69 2.30
N GLY A 72 10.98 4.95 1.21
CA GLY A 72 10.15 3.78 0.96
C GLY A 72 8.74 4.07 0.40
N ILE A 73 8.45 5.28 -0.10
CA ILE A 73 7.19 5.54 -0.84
C ILE A 73 7.07 4.63 -2.06
N VAL A 74 8.13 4.57 -2.88
CA VAL A 74 8.16 3.78 -4.11
C VAL A 74 7.85 2.30 -3.87
N PRO A 75 8.51 1.59 -2.93
CA PRO A 75 8.18 0.19 -2.67
C PRO A 75 6.78 0.01 -2.08
N PHE A 76 6.23 0.96 -1.30
CA PHE A 76 4.82 0.90 -0.88
C PHE A 76 3.88 0.87 -2.09
N ILE A 77 4.03 1.84 -3.00
CA ILE A 77 3.18 1.95 -4.20
C ILE A 77 3.33 0.71 -5.08
N PHE A 78 4.57 0.29 -5.34
CA PHE A 78 4.85 -0.87 -6.18
C PHE A 78 4.22 -2.14 -5.60
N MET A 79 4.42 -2.41 -4.30
CA MET A 79 3.88 -3.60 -3.66
C MET A 79 2.36 -3.55 -3.51
N ASN A 80 1.78 -2.36 -3.33
CA ASN A 80 0.34 -2.17 -3.33
C ASN A 80 -0.29 -2.56 -4.67
N ILE A 81 0.23 -2.02 -5.77
CA ILE A 81 -0.28 -2.32 -7.11
C ILE A 81 -0.06 -3.81 -7.42
N LEU A 82 1.14 -4.33 -7.15
CA LEU A 82 1.48 -5.73 -7.42
C LEU A 82 0.55 -6.70 -6.66
N ALA A 83 0.36 -6.48 -5.36
CA ALA A 83 -0.51 -7.34 -4.55
C ALA A 83 -1.98 -7.23 -5.00
N MET A 84 -2.45 -6.03 -5.33
CA MET A 84 -3.81 -5.83 -5.84
C MET A 84 -4.03 -6.62 -7.14
N VAL A 85 -3.12 -6.51 -8.10
CA VAL A 85 -3.22 -7.23 -9.38
C VAL A 85 -3.20 -8.73 -9.17
N ILE A 86 -2.30 -9.24 -8.33
CA ILE A 86 -2.21 -10.68 -8.04
C ILE A 86 -3.51 -11.18 -7.41
N VAL A 87 -4.00 -10.51 -6.36
CA VAL A 87 -5.20 -10.92 -5.64
C VAL A 87 -6.43 -10.83 -6.52
N TYR A 88 -6.61 -9.71 -7.22
CA TYR A 88 -7.75 -9.53 -8.12
C TYR A 88 -7.76 -10.58 -9.24
N THR A 89 -6.59 -10.86 -9.82
CA THR A 89 -6.47 -11.89 -10.86
C THR A 89 -6.78 -13.27 -10.29
N ALA A 90 -6.20 -13.64 -9.15
CA ALA A 90 -6.42 -14.94 -8.52
C ALA A 90 -7.90 -15.20 -8.18
N LEU A 91 -8.62 -14.17 -7.73
CA LEU A 91 -10.04 -14.28 -7.37
C LEU A 91 -10.96 -14.39 -8.60
N HIS A 92 -10.57 -13.81 -9.73
CA HIS A 92 -11.46 -13.64 -10.89
C HIS A 92 -10.99 -14.37 -12.17
N GLN A 93 -9.87 -15.08 -12.13
CA GLN A 93 -9.37 -15.86 -13.27
C GLN A 93 -10.42 -16.90 -13.75
N GLY A 94 -11.20 -17.47 -12.83
CA GLY A 94 -12.28 -18.42 -13.16
C GLY A 94 -13.52 -17.79 -13.82
N SER A 95 -13.75 -16.49 -13.66
CA SER A 95 -14.85 -15.77 -14.33
C SER A 95 -14.48 -15.25 -15.73
N ILE A 96 -13.19 -15.20 -16.07
CA ILE A 96 -12.69 -14.75 -17.38
C ILE A 96 -12.65 -15.91 -18.40
N LEU A 97 -12.62 -17.16 -17.92
CA LEU A 97 -12.49 -18.38 -18.73
C LEU A 97 -13.83 -19.11 -18.99
N LYS A 98 -14.96 -18.51 -18.59
CA LYS A 98 -16.32 -19.02 -18.87
C LYS A 98 -17.02 -18.08 -19.84
#